data_AF-A0A926KSZ7-F1
#
_entry.id   AF-A0A926KSZ7-F1
#
_cell.length_a   1.000
_cell.length_b   1.000
_cell.length_c   1.000
_cell.angle_alpha   90.00
_cell.angle_beta   90.00
_cell.angle_gamma   90.00
#
_symmetry.space_group_name_H-M   'P 1'
#
loop_
_entity.id
_entity.type
_entity.pdbx_description
1 polymer ?
#
loop_
_entity_poly.entity_id
_entity_poly.type
_entity_poly.pdbx_seq_one_letter_code
_entity_poly.pdbx_strand_id
1 'polypeptide(L)'
;MSKIISGNCVPFLIVVAVVLAGCVPPEDGIGDQHAGQFTESISITVAFAGGDNAHKKGIQTIINDFKKTHLNVQIKDIHSRDEPYSDFLVTKDAVGEFPDLVEMRNTQMFVDAGLLSEMPQDIQYLFGDIPKVNGKVYNAPIAAIPPNGIIYNKKLFRQLGIDHGPQTYQEFMDICRKIKQSGISPLYSRGQRHLAYGILGQ
;
A
#
# COMPACT_ATOMS: atom_id res chain seq x y z
N MET A 1 -46.79 -13.06 11.91
CA MET A 1 -46.78 -13.63 13.27
C MET A 1 -45.36 -13.46 13.81
N SER A 2 -44.94 -12.26 14.21
CA SER A 2 -44.99 -11.71 15.59
C SER A 2 -44.70 -12.75 16.69
N LYS A 3 -43.53 -12.61 17.35
CA LYS A 3 -43.48 -12.30 18.79
C LYS A 3 -42.09 -11.82 19.23
N ILE A 4 -42.11 -10.61 19.79
CA ILE A 4 -41.06 -9.97 20.60
C ILE A 4 -41.36 -10.30 22.08
N ILE A 5 -40.33 -10.53 22.89
CA ILE A 5 -40.31 -10.34 24.36
C ILE A 5 -38.88 -9.84 24.66
N SER A 6 -38.55 -8.54 24.82
CA SER A 6 -38.93 -7.49 25.78
C SER A 6 -38.35 -7.64 27.20
N GLY A 7 -37.29 -6.85 27.46
CA GLY A 7 -36.99 -6.14 28.72
C GLY A 7 -36.24 -6.93 29.81
N ASN A 8 -35.31 -6.37 30.59
CA ASN A 8 -34.75 -5.03 30.68
C ASN A 8 -33.57 -5.06 31.70
N CYS A 9 -32.66 -4.09 31.63
CA CYS A 9 -31.85 -3.49 32.72
C CYS A 9 -30.64 -4.22 33.38
N VAL A 10 -29.41 -3.87 32.93
CA VAL A 10 -28.38 -2.99 33.58
C VAL A 10 -27.98 -3.29 35.06
N PRO A 11 -26.73 -3.05 35.54
CA PRO A 11 -25.35 -3.22 35.04
C PRO A 11 -24.48 -3.98 36.12
N PHE A 12 -23.19 -3.64 36.27
CA PHE A 12 -22.23 -4.00 37.36
C PHE A 12 -21.29 -5.17 36.99
N LEU A 13 -20.07 -4.90 36.51
CA LEU A 13 -18.85 -4.50 37.25
C LEU A 13 -18.36 -5.62 38.19
N ILE A 14 -17.05 -5.94 38.06
CA ILE A 14 -16.12 -6.67 38.96
C ILE A 14 -15.24 -7.57 38.06
N VAL A 15 -14.06 -7.10 37.63
CA VAL A 15 -12.77 -7.26 38.33
C VAL A 15 -12.51 -8.73 38.67
N VAL A 16 -11.66 -9.41 37.90
CA VAL A 16 -11.05 -10.67 38.35
C VAL A 16 -9.65 -10.39 38.83
N ALA A 17 -9.52 -10.52 40.14
CA ALA A 17 -8.34 -10.36 40.94
C ALA A 17 -7.35 -11.50 40.75
N VAL A 18 -6.11 -11.16 41.07
CA VAL A 18 -4.90 -11.97 41.17
C VAL A 18 -5.14 -13.31 41.86
N VAL A 19 -4.62 -14.38 41.24
CA VAL A 19 -4.65 -15.76 41.73
C VAL A 19 -3.72 -15.91 42.93
N LEU A 20 -4.26 -16.32 44.08
CA LEU A 20 -3.52 -16.92 45.18
C LEU A 20 -4.15 -18.27 45.53
N ALA A 21 -3.27 -19.26 45.70
CA ALA A 21 -3.54 -20.68 45.83
C ALA A 21 -4.39 -21.04 47.06
N GLY A 22 -5.33 -21.97 46.88
CA GLY A 22 -6.04 -22.67 47.95
C GLY A 22 -6.78 -23.89 47.38
N CYS A 23 -6.46 -25.08 47.91
CA CYS A 23 -6.90 -26.39 47.43
C CYS A 23 -8.20 -26.82 48.14
N VAL A 24 -9.26 -27.22 47.41
CA VAL A 24 -10.45 -27.92 47.97
C VAL A 24 -11.02 -28.93 46.91
N PRO A 25 -11.46 -30.16 47.28
CA PRO A 25 -11.82 -31.26 46.36
C PRO A 25 -13.26 -31.19 45.81
N PRO A 26 -13.64 -32.08 44.86
CA PRO A 26 -14.74 -31.84 43.91
C PRO A 26 -16.09 -32.40 44.37
N GLU A 27 -17.18 -31.70 44.04
CA GLU A 27 -18.52 -32.29 43.91
C GLU A 27 -19.19 -31.81 42.62
N ASP A 28 -19.85 -32.78 41.99
CA ASP A 28 -20.47 -32.76 40.68
C ASP A 28 -21.57 -31.71 40.50
N GLY A 29 -21.64 -31.11 39.32
CA GLY A 29 -22.74 -30.23 38.94
C GLY A 29 -22.64 -29.74 37.50
N ILE A 30 -23.26 -30.48 36.59
CA ILE A 30 -23.41 -30.20 35.16
C ILE A 30 -24.14 -28.86 34.95
N GLY A 31 -23.54 -27.97 34.16
CA GLY A 31 -24.10 -26.68 33.77
C GLY A 31 -23.64 -26.27 32.37
N ASP A 32 -24.43 -26.71 31.39
CA ASP A 32 -24.61 -26.25 30.01
C ASP A 32 -23.56 -25.33 29.37
N GLN A 33 -22.88 -25.85 28.34
CA GLN A 33 -22.02 -25.10 27.46
C GLN A 33 -22.85 -24.47 26.33
N HIS A 34 -22.74 -23.16 26.12
CA HIS A 34 -22.51 -22.60 24.79
C HIS A 34 -22.19 -21.09 24.84
N ALA A 35 -21.27 -20.73 23.94
CA ALA A 35 -21.00 -19.41 23.35
C ALA A 35 -19.82 -18.59 23.91
N GLY A 36 -18.76 -18.57 23.12
CA GLY A 36 -17.65 -17.62 23.17
C GLY A 36 -16.61 -17.96 22.12
N GLN A 37 -16.88 -17.63 20.84
CA GLN A 37 -15.88 -17.71 19.77
C GLN A 37 -14.68 -16.84 20.16
N PHE A 38 -13.54 -17.47 20.41
CA PHE A 38 -12.25 -16.79 20.43
C PHE A 38 -11.92 -16.38 19.00
N THR A 39 -12.10 -15.10 18.66
CA THR A 39 -11.54 -14.55 17.43
C THR A 39 -10.04 -14.39 17.66
N GLU A 40 -9.23 -15.30 17.12
CA GLU A 40 -7.77 -15.20 17.20
C GLU A 40 -7.31 -13.84 16.65
N SER A 41 -6.42 -13.19 17.40
CA SER A 41 -5.83 -11.90 17.03
C SER A 41 -4.73 -12.14 16.00
N ILE A 42 -4.91 -11.64 14.78
CA ILE A 42 -3.96 -11.82 13.67
C ILE A 42 -3.06 -10.58 13.59
N SER A 43 -1.74 -10.75 13.50
CA SER A 43 -0.79 -9.66 13.29
C SER A 43 -0.18 -9.75 11.89
N ILE A 44 -0.22 -8.65 11.14
CA ILE A 44 0.26 -8.56 9.75
C ILE A 44 1.21 -7.36 9.62
N THR A 45 2.34 -7.55 8.94
CA THR A 45 3.30 -6.51 8.62
C THR A 45 3.11 -6.02 7.19
N VAL A 46 2.96 -4.70 7.01
CA VAL A 46 2.80 -4.05 5.71
C VAL A 46 3.99 -3.16 5.43
N ALA A 47 4.70 -3.40 4.33
CA ALA A 47 5.83 -2.60 3.89
C ALA A 47 5.49 -1.75 2.67
N PHE A 48 5.88 -0.47 2.69
CA PHE A 48 5.71 0.45 1.55
C PHE A 48 6.84 1.48 1.46
N ALA A 49 6.96 2.16 0.33
CA ALA A 49 8.04 3.12 0.12
C ALA A 49 7.81 4.41 0.92
N GLY A 50 8.80 4.84 1.70
CA GLY A 50 8.67 6.03 2.56
C GLY A 50 9.18 7.35 1.96
N GLY A 51 9.48 7.42 0.66
CA GLY A 51 10.04 8.63 0.06
C GLY A 51 9.05 9.78 -0.14
N ASP A 52 7.73 9.51 -0.16
CA ASP A 52 6.68 10.50 -0.45
C ASP A 52 5.65 10.60 0.69
N ASN A 53 5.45 11.80 1.23
CA ASN A 53 4.55 12.02 2.37
C ASN A 53 3.06 11.86 2.00
N ALA A 54 2.66 12.18 0.77
CA ALA A 54 1.29 12.01 0.34
C ALA A 54 0.92 10.52 0.24
N HIS A 55 1.83 9.71 -0.31
CA HIS A 55 1.75 8.25 -0.37
C HIS A 55 1.66 7.65 1.04
N LYS A 56 2.57 8.02 1.96
CA LYS A 56 2.52 7.58 3.37
C LYS A 56 1.15 7.82 3.99
N LYS A 57 0.63 9.04 3.84
CA LYS A 57 -0.67 9.43 4.40
C LYS A 57 -1.81 8.61 3.78
N GLY A 58 -1.78 8.40 2.47
CA GLY A 58 -2.75 7.57 1.76
C GLY A 58 -2.81 6.14 2.31
N ILE A 59 -1.65 5.48 2.45
CA ILE A 59 -1.57 4.12 3.01
C ILE A 59 -2.05 4.09 4.47
N GLN A 60 -1.64 5.06 5.29
CA GLN A 60 -2.09 5.14 6.69
C GLN A 60 -3.61 5.31 6.81
N THR A 61 -4.23 6.10 5.93
CA THR A 61 -5.70 6.22 5.89
C THR A 61 -6.35 4.88 5.60
N ILE A 62 -5.86 4.13 4.60
CA ILE A 62 -6.39 2.80 4.25
C ILE A 62 -6.25 1.82 5.43
N ILE A 63 -5.09 1.79 6.08
CA ILE A 63 -4.84 0.94 7.25
C ILE A 63 -5.80 1.30 8.40
N ASN A 64 -5.99 2.59 8.67
CA ASN A 64 -6.86 3.05 9.74
C ASN A 64 -8.34 2.72 9.47
N ASP A 65 -8.78 2.84 8.22
CA ASP A 65 -10.15 2.49 7.84
C ASP A 65 -10.39 0.97 7.91
N PHE A 66 -9.40 0.16 7.51
CA PHE A 66 -9.47 -1.29 7.67
C PHE A 66 -9.57 -1.71 9.14
N LYS A 67 -8.77 -1.10 10.03
CA LYS A 67 -8.78 -1.39 11.48
C LYS A 67 -10.13 -1.07 12.15
N LYS A 68 -10.89 -0.10 11.64
CA LYS A 68 -12.22 0.24 12.20
C LYS A 68 -13.23 -0.90 12.04
N THR A 69 -13.12 -1.69 10.98
CA THR A 69 -14.05 -2.79 10.66
C THR A 69 -13.49 -4.17 11.01
N HIS A 70 -12.18 -4.29 11.26
CA HIS A 70 -11.49 -5.56 11.56
C HIS A 70 -10.67 -5.47 12.86
N LEU A 71 -11.36 -5.44 14.00
CA LEU A 71 -10.74 -5.22 15.33
C LEU A 71 -9.80 -6.35 15.76
N ASN A 72 -9.93 -7.54 15.18
CA ASN A 72 -9.07 -8.69 15.45
C ASN A 72 -7.77 -8.70 14.61
N VAL A 73 -7.54 -7.70 13.76
CA VAL A 73 -6.35 -7.61 12.90
C VAL A 73 -5.45 -6.45 13.34
N GLN A 74 -4.24 -6.77 13.77
CA GLN A 74 -3.19 -5.82 14.07
C GLN A 74 -2.30 -5.63 12.84
N ILE A 75 -2.25 -4.40 12.32
CA ILE A 75 -1.38 -4.04 11.20
C ILE A 75 -0.21 -3.22 11.72
N LYS A 76 1.01 -3.71 11.48
CA LYS A 76 2.29 -3.02 11.71
C LYS A 76 2.82 -2.53 10.37
N ASP A 77 2.87 -1.21 10.17
CA ASP A 77 3.50 -0.64 8.99
C ASP A 77 5.01 -0.46 9.17
N ILE A 78 5.76 -0.75 8.11
CA ILE A 78 7.19 -0.45 8.00
C ILE A 78 7.45 0.23 6.66
N HIS A 79 8.42 1.12 6.61
CA HIS A 79 8.73 1.83 5.37
C HIS A 79 10.21 2.18 5.28
N SER A 80 10.72 2.22 4.05
CA SER A 80 12.08 2.71 3.79
C SER A 80 12.20 4.18 4.19
N ARG A 81 13.40 4.59 4.62
CA ARG A 81 13.65 6.00 4.96
C ARG A 81 14.44 6.66 3.85
N ASP A 82 15.75 6.44 3.85
CA ASP A 82 16.70 7.14 3.00
C ASP A 82 17.27 6.23 1.90
N GLU A 83 17.19 4.92 2.12
CA GLU A 83 17.63 3.89 1.20
C GLU A 83 16.60 3.61 0.09
N PRO A 84 17.06 3.14 -1.09
CA PRO A 84 16.16 2.62 -2.10
C PRO A 84 15.25 1.53 -1.53
N TYR A 85 13.97 1.60 -1.86
CA TYR A 85 12.97 0.69 -1.28
C TYR A 85 13.25 -0.80 -1.57
N SER A 86 13.84 -1.14 -2.72
CA SER A 86 14.27 -2.52 -3.00
C SER A 86 15.37 -3.01 -2.05
N ASP A 87 16.32 -2.14 -1.70
CA ASP A 87 17.42 -2.47 -0.79
C ASP A 87 16.91 -2.62 0.65
N PHE A 88 15.91 -1.82 1.03
CA PHE A 88 15.18 -2.00 2.29
C PHE A 88 14.55 -3.39 2.39
N LEU A 89 13.88 -3.87 1.33
CA LEU A 89 13.27 -5.20 1.32
C LEU A 89 14.31 -6.32 1.35
N VAL A 90 15.41 -6.19 0.60
CA VAL A 90 16.53 -7.16 0.66
C VAL A 90 17.12 -7.22 2.07
N THR A 91 17.25 -6.08 2.75
CA THR A 91 17.74 -6.03 4.13
C THR A 91 16.78 -6.74 5.09
N LYS A 92 15.47 -6.58 4.89
CA LYS A 92 14.43 -7.24 5.69
C LYS A 92 14.43 -8.76 5.48
N ASP A 93 14.58 -9.20 4.25
CA ASP A 93 14.78 -10.61 3.92
C ASP A 93 16.03 -11.19 4.60
N ALA A 94 17.16 -10.49 4.50
CA ALA A 94 18.44 -10.95 5.05
C ALA A 94 18.42 -11.19 6.57
N VAL A 95 17.55 -10.50 7.32
CA VAL A 95 17.37 -10.69 8.77
C VAL A 95 16.20 -11.60 9.12
N GLY A 96 15.56 -12.23 8.14
CA GLY A 96 14.41 -13.12 8.34
C GLY A 96 13.12 -12.40 8.73
N GLU A 97 13.03 -11.09 8.46
CA GLU A 97 11.87 -10.24 8.76
C GLU A 97 11.18 -9.77 7.46
N PHE A 98 11.10 -10.63 6.44
CA PHE A 98 10.41 -10.25 5.20
C PHE A 98 8.92 -9.98 5.49
N PRO A 99 8.34 -8.88 4.99
CA PRO A 99 6.98 -8.47 5.38
C PRO A 99 5.90 -9.33 4.74
N ASP A 100 4.75 -9.46 5.41
CA ASP A 100 3.60 -10.24 4.91
C ASP A 100 2.96 -9.60 3.66
N LEU A 101 2.87 -8.27 3.64
CA LEU A 101 2.36 -7.49 2.51
C LEU A 101 3.39 -6.43 2.10
N VAL A 102 3.69 -6.37 0.81
CA VAL A 102 4.77 -5.52 0.27
C VAL A 102 4.28 -4.73 -0.94
N GLU A 103 4.48 -3.42 -0.93
CA GLU A 103 4.34 -2.57 -2.13
C GLU A 103 5.39 -2.98 -3.16
N MET A 104 5.03 -3.81 -4.15
CA MET A 104 6.03 -4.36 -5.05
C MET A 104 6.44 -3.38 -6.17
N ARG A 105 7.76 -3.19 -6.34
CA ARG A 105 8.34 -2.39 -7.44
C ARG A 105 9.17 -3.20 -8.45
N ASN A 106 9.62 -4.38 -8.06
CA ASN A 106 10.40 -5.29 -8.93
C ASN A 106 9.96 -6.74 -8.70
N THR A 107 8.78 -7.09 -9.19
CA THR A 107 8.16 -8.40 -8.93
C THR A 107 9.05 -9.57 -9.37
N GLN A 108 9.68 -9.48 -10.55
CA GLN A 108 10.52 -10.56 -11.08
C GLN A 108 11.61 -10.97 -10.08
N MET A 109 12.35 -9.99 -9.54
CA MET A 109 13.44 -10.22 -8.60
C MET A 109 12.99 -11.01 -7.36
N PHE A 110 11.85 -10.64 -6.76
CA PHE A 110 11.36 -11.28 -5.53
C PHE A 110 10.62 -12.60 -5.81
N VAL A 111 10.08 -12.80 -7.02
CA VAL A 111 9.60 -14.11 -7.47
C VAL A 111 10.77 -15.08 -7.64
N ASP A 112 11.84 -14.66 -8.30
CA ASP A 112 13.03 -15.49 -8.53
C ASP A 112 13.72 -15.87 -7.21
N ALA A 113 13.63 -15.01 -6.19
CA ALA A 113 14.09 -15.27 -4.83
C ALA A 113 13.15 -16.16 -4.00
N GLY A 114 11.96 -16.51 -4.52
CA GLY A 114 10.98 -17.34 -3.80
C GLY A 114 10.25 -16.63 -2.65
N LEU A 115 10.28 -15.30 -2.60
CA LEU A 115 9.74 -14.49 -1.50
C LEU A 115 8.28 -14.08 -1.69
N LEU A 116 7.70 -14.32 -2.87
CA LEU A 116 6.32 -13.95 -3.19
C LEU A 116 5.45 -15.18 -3.43
N SER A 117 4.25 -15.14 -2.86
CA SER A 117 3.20 -16.13 -3.10
C SER A 117 2.34 -15.73 -4.30
N GLU A 118 1.94 -16.72 -5.10
CA GLU A 118 1.00 -16.51 -6.20
C GLU A 118 -0.37 -16.06 -5.64
N MET A 119 -0.96 -15.05 -6.29
CA MET A 119 -2.27 -14.55 -5.94
C MET A 119 -3.35 -15.60 -6.24
N PRO A 120 -4.24 -15.91 -5.28
CA PRO A 120 -5.37 -16.81 -5.51
C PRO A 120 -6.22 -16.39 -6.70
N GLN A 121 -6.58 -17.34 -7.57
CA GLN A 121 -7.32 -17.05 -8.81
C GLN A 121 -8.71 -16.46 -8.56
N ASP A 122 -9.34 -16.86 -7.46
CA ASP A 122 -10.68 -16.44 -7.04
C ASP A 122 -10.76 -14.96 -6.63
N ILE A 123 -9.64 -14.28 -6.42
CA ILE A 123 -9.62 -12.82 -6.15
C ILE A 123 -9.08 -12.00 -7.31
N GLN A 124 -8.53 -12.64 -8.35
CA GLN A 124 -7.94 -11.92 -9.50
C GLN A 124 -8.99 -11.08 -10.24
N TYR A 125 -10.27 -11.49 -10.24
CA TYR A 125 -11.35 -10.73 -10.86
C TYR A 125 -11.59 -9.34 -10.25
N LEU A 126 -11.09 -9.10 -9.03
CA LEU A 126 -11.19 -7.78 -8.37
C LEU A 126 -10.30 -6.74 -9.05
N PHE A 127 -9.33 -7.18 -9.83
CA PHE A 127 -8.37 -6.34 -10.51
C PHE A 127 -8.59 -6.42 -12.02
N GLY A 128 -8.38 -5.31 -12.72
CA GLY A 128 -8.44 -5.25 -14.18
C GLY A 128 -7.22 -5.92 -14.82
N ASP A 129 -6.43 -5.15 -15.56
CA ASP A 129 -5.19 -5.67 -16.15
C ASP A 129 -4.13 -5.94 -15.08
N ILE A 130 -3.89 -7.22 -14.80
CA ILE A 130 -2.85 -7.64 -13.84
C ILE A 130 -1.59 -8.09 -14.58
N PRO A 131 -0.42 -7.50 -14.31
CA PRO A 131 0.83 -7.95 -14.89
C PRO A 131 1.17 -9.36 -14.40
N LYS A 132 1.57 -10.23 -15.35
CA LYS A 132 2.02 -11.59 -15.06
C LYS A 132 3.55 -11.66 -15.05
N VAL A 133 4.08 -12.44 -14.14
CA VAL A 133 5.50 -12.81 -14.06
C VAL A 133 5.57 -14.33 -14.24
N ASN A 134 6.33 -14.79 -15.22
CA ASN A 134 6.44 -16.22 -15.54
C ASN A 134 5.07 -16.91 -15.69
N GLY A 135 4.07 -16.21 -16.26
CA GLY A 135 2.71 -16.72 -16.47
C GLY A 135 1.78 -16.68 -15.25
N LYS A 136 2.27 -16.27 -14.08
CA LYS A 136 1.54 -16.24 -12.81
C LYS A 136 1.32 -14.81 -12.31
N VAL A 137 0.35 -14.63 -11.42
CA VAL A 137 -0.01 -13.33 -10.84
C VAL A 137 0.50 -13.24 -9.40
N TYR A 138 1.19 -12.15 -9.07
CA TYR A 138 1.81 -11.97 -7.74
C TYR A 138 1.46 -10.64 -7.07
N ASN A 139 0.79 -9.72 -7.76
CA ASN A 139 0.52 -8.38 -7.23
C ASN A 139 -0.94 -7.99 -7.40
N ALA A 140 -1.43 -7.23 -6.44
CA ALA A 140 -2.67 -6.45 -6.53
C ALA A 140 -2.33 -5.03 -7.03
N PRO A 141 -2.76 -4.62 -8.23
CA PRO A 141 -2.53 -3.26 -8.71
C PRO A 141 -3.21 -2.21 -7.82
N ILE A 142 -2.43 -1.33 -7.20
CA ILE A 142 -2.92 -0.23 -6.33
C ILE A 142 -3.09 1.10 -7.06
N ALA A 143 -2.51 1.23 -8.26
CA ALA A 143 -2.64 2.40 -9.11
C ALA A 143 -2.49 1.97 -10.58
N ALA A 144 -3.13 2.72 -11.48
CA ALA A 144 -2.86 2.57 -12.90
C ALA A 144 -1.40 2.95 -13.20
N ILE A 145 -0.81 2.29 -14.21
CA ILE A 145 0.51 2.68 -14.70
C ILE A 145 0.43 4.16 -15.12
N PRO A 146 1.23 5.06 -14.54
CA PRO A 146 1.20 6.46 -14.93
C PRO A 146 1.52 6.56 -16.42
N PRO A 147 0.74 7.33 -17.20
CA PRO A 147 0.99 7.45 -18.62
C PRO A 147 2.39 8.00 -18.84
N ASN A 148 3.18 7.32 -19.68
CA ASN A 148 4.43 7.87 -20.18
C ASN A 148 4.10 9.09 -21.03
N GLY A 149 4.66 10.24 -20.68
CA GLY A 149 4.34 11.49 -21.38
C GLY A 149 5.26 12.65 -21.02
N ILE A 150 5.10 13.73 -21.77
CA ILE A 150 5.80 14.99 -21.54
C ILE A 150 4.86 15.91 -20.77
N ILE A 151 5.30 16.33 -19.58
CA ILE A 151 4.60 17.35 -18.80
C ILE A 151 5.21 18.71 -19.17
N TYR A 152 4.40 19.71 -19.53
CA TYR A 152 4.92 21.01 -19.98
C TYR A 152 4.17 22.20 -19.38
N ASN A 153 4.88 23.32 -19.22
CA ASN A 153 4.30 24.58 -18.77
C ASN A 153 3.53 25.26 -19.93
N LYS A 154 2.20 25.16 -19.91
CA LYS A 154 1.32 25.80 -20.91
C LYS A 154 1.45 27.32 -20.99
N LYS A 155 1.78 28.00 -19.88
CA LYS A 155 1.98 29.46 -19.87
C LYS A 155 3.24 29.83 -20.64
N LEU A 156 4.33 29.10 -20.41
CA LEU A 156 5.59 29.27 -21.15
C LEU A 156 5.39 28.99 -22.64
N PHE A 157 4.69 27.92 -22.98
CA PHE A 157 4.36 27.60 -24.37
C PHE A 157 3.61 28.75 -25.06
N ARG A 158 2.56 29.29 -24.43
CA ARG A 158 1.85 30.46 -24.96
C ARG A 158 2.72 31.71 -25.08
N GLN A 159 3.59 31.98 -24.10
CA GLN A 159 4.53 33.11 -24.15
C GLN A 159 5.51 33.00 -25.34
N LEU A 160 5.87 31.78 -25.71
CA LEU A 160 6.74 31.50 -26.84
C LEU A 160 5.95 31.23 -28.14
N GLY A 161 4.63 31.41 -28.16
CA GLY A 161 3.79 31.12 -29.34
C GLY A 161 3.87 29.66 -29.79
N ILE A 162 3.73 28.72 -28.85
CA ILE A 162 3.64 27.28 -29.08
C ILE A 162 2.24 26.83 -28.63
N ASP A 163 1.40 26.41 -29.58
CA ASP A 163 -0.04 26.18 -29.31
C ASP A 163 -0.39 24.70 -29.03
N HIS A 164 0.53 23.78 -29.30
CA HIS A 164 0.34 22.34 -29.12
C HIS A 164 1.59 21.68 -28.53
N GLY A 165 1.41 20.49 -27.95
CA GLY A 165 2.51 19.63 -27.54
C GLY A 165 3.15 18.91 -28.74
N PRO A 166 4.44 18.56 -28.68
CA PRO A 166 5.14 17.91 -29.79
C PRO A 166 4.51 16.54 -30.11
N GLN A 167 4.27 16.29 -31.38
CA GLN A 167 3.81 14.99 -31.92
C GLN A 167 4.97 14.15 -32.44
N THR A 168 6.07 14.81 -32.81
CA THR A 168 7.28 14.14 -33.30
C THR A 168 8.50 14.48 -32.47
N TYR A 169 9.51 13.62 -32.52
CA TYR A 169 10.79 13.89 -31.87
C TYR A 169 11.45 15.18 -32.40
N GLN A 170 11.28 15.46 -33.70
CA GLN A 170 11.81 16.67 -34.31
C GLN A 170 11.14 17.92 -33.75
N GLU A 171 9.81 17.94 -33.64
CA GLU A 171 9.06 19.04 -33.01
C GLU A 171 9.45 19.24 -31.55
N PHE A 172 9.66 18.15 -30.80
CA PHE A 172 10.16 18.21 -29.43
C PHE A 172 11.51 18.93 -29.37
N MET A 173 12.45 18.56 -30.24
CA MET A 173 13.78 19.20 -30.30
C MET A 173 13.70 20.67 -30.74
N ASP A 174 12.79 21.01 -31.65
CA ASP A 174 12.55 22.39 -32.08
C ASP A 174 12.02 23.25 -30.94
N ILE A 175 11.05 22.74 -30.17
CA ILE A 175 10.51 23.38 -28.98
C ILE A 175 11.61 23.57 -27.92
N CYS A 176 12.41 22.54 -27.66
CA CYS A 176 13.53 22.64 -26.71
C CYS A 176 14.54 23.73 -27.14
N ARG A 177 14.83 23.86 -28.44
CA ARG A 177 15.70 24.94 -28.94
C ARG A 177 15.07 26.32 -28.73
N LYS A 178 13.77 26.47 -28.99
CA LYS A 178 13.04 27.74 -28.79
C LYS A 178 13.04 28.19 -27.32
N ILE A 179 12.81 27.26 -26.40
CA ILE A 179 12.85 27.54 -24.96
C ILE A 179 14.28 27.88 -24.50
N LYS A 180 15.29 27.18 -25.03
CA LYS A 180 16.68 27.49 -24.72
C LYS A 180 17.08 28.90 -25.19
N GLN A 181 16.59 29.33 -26.36
CA GLN A 181 16.82 30.67 -26.89
C GLN A 181 16.20 31.78 -26.02
N SER A 182 15.13 31.49 -25.27
CA SER A 182 14.55 32.43 -24.30
C SER A 182 15.28 32.44 -22.95
N GLY A 183 16.44 31.79 -22.84
CA GLY A 183 17.25 31.71 -21.61
C GLY A 183 16.70 30.74 -20.56
N ILE A 184 15.68 29.95 -20.88
CA ILE A 184 15.05 29.00 -19.96
C ILE A 184 15.59 27.60 -20.26
N SER A 185 15.82 26.80 -19.21
CA SER A 185 16.21 25.39 -19.40
C SER A 185 15.03 24.61 -20.01
N PRO A 186 15.20 23.99 -21.19
CA PRO A 186 14.08 23.36 -21.90
C PRO A 186 13.63 22.04 -21.27
N LEU A 187 14.46 21.41 -20.44
CA LEU A 187 14.15 20.15 -19.79
C LEU A 187 14.52 20.23 -18.32
N TYR A 188 13.65 19.64 -17.51
CA TYR A 188 13.84 19.39 -16.11
C TYR A 188 13.77 17.88 -15.90
N SER A 189 14.87 17.35 -15.36
CA SER A 189 14.92 15.99 -14.82
C SER A 189 15.31 16.11 -13.36
N ARG A 190 14.51 15.52 -12.47
CA ARG A 190 15.05 15.13 -11.16
C ARG A 190 15.98 13.95 -11.45
N GLY A 191 17.23 14.04 -11.03
CA GLY A 191 18.24 13.02 -11.30
C GLY A 191 17.88 11.64 -10.73
N GLN A 192 18.51 10.62 -11.32
CA GLN A 192 18.45 9.18 -11.03
C GLN A 192 17.05 8.58 -10.83
N ARG A 193 16.51 8.08 -11.96
CA ARG A 193 15.30 7.25 -12.12
C ARG A 193 14.01 8.07 -12.10
N HIS A 194 13.36 8.27 -13.26
CA HIS A 194 11.92 8.06 -13.52
C HIS A 194 11.46 8.48 -14.94
N LEU A 195 10.29 7.96 -15.31
CA LEU A 195 9.65 7.85 -16.63
C LEU A 195 8.90 9.12 -17.12
N ALA A 196 9.29 10.32 -16.68
CA ALA A 196 8.65 11.56 -17.14
C ALA A 196 9.66 12.69 -17.29
N TYR A 197 9.79 13.19 -18.52
CA TYR A 197 10.53 14.43 -18.81
C TYR A 197 9.58 15.61 -18.66
N GLY A 198 9.93 16.55 -17.77
CA GLY A 198 9.16 17.78 -17.56
C GLY A 198 9.82 18.97 -18.26
N ILE A 199 9.05 19.79 -18.97
CA ILE A 199 9.47 21.13 -19.40
C ILE A 199 8.95 22.13 -18.36
N LEU A 200 9.78 22.43 -17.36
CA LEU A 200 9.47 23.42 -16.33
C LEU A 200 10.18 24.75 -16.65
N GLY A 201 9.39 25.80 -16.90
CA GLY A 201 9.85 27.16 -16.69
C GLY A 201 9.73 27.49 -15.21
N GLN A 202 10.80 28.00 -14.60
CA GLN A 202 10.77 28.56 -13.25
C GLN A 202 9.82 29.77 -13.19
#